data_AF-A0A0M0K959-F1
#
_entry.id   AF-A0A0M0K959-F1
#
_cell.length_a   1.000
_cell.length_b   1.000
_cell.length_c   1.000
_cell.angle_alpha   90.00
_cell.angle_beta   90.00
_cell.angle_gamma   90.00
#
_symmetry.space_group_name_H-M   'P 1'
#
loop_
_entity.id
_entity.type
_entity.pdbx_description
1 polymer ?
#
loop_
_entity_poly.entity_id
_entity_poly.type
_entity_poly.pdbx_seq_one_letter_code
_entity_poly.pdbx_strand_id
1 'polypeptide(L)'
;MLPSLRDSLPAQVDAGSALTQGLHSWLSATAASTAAAVMGGDEDGAPTAADGRRLRGAGAGEASAEAFEYWLYVLYDAGDQFYDSESREAEVSSWLTTELVAPLAQRGVRLRFALLRFQNVLHKPGPAFNFMMAAAWEDGADYLYRVNDDTQFVGTEWVGAAVSTLRGYSPPNVGVVGPTCDEGNTRILTHDLVHRTHLEIFEHYYPPIFSDWWMDDWITQVYGTERTRKAAFRVRHLTSFQGTRYTIDRSHEQRLQAELEAGRQRIERWLLRRTGGAPVARNVAVDADA
;
A
#
# COMPACT_ATOMS: atom_id res chain seq x y z
N MET A 1 -13.49 -39.97 1.05
CA MET A 1 -12.28 -39.12 1.14
C MET A 1 -12.27 -38.25 -0.09
N LEU A 2 -12.60 -36.97 0.05
CA LEU A 2 -12.49 -35.99 -1.04
C LEU A 2 -11.00 -35.65 -1.23
N PRO A 3 -10.47 -35.59 -2.46
CA PRO A 3 -9.08 -35.22 -2.71
C PRO A 3 -8.83 -33.76 -2.33
N SER A 4 -7.60 -33.47 -1.90
CA SER A 4 -7.19 -32.12 -1.52
C SER A 4 -7.10 -31.21 -2.75
N LEU A 5 -7.34 -29.91 -2.56
CA LEU A 5 -7.24 -28.86 -3.58
C LEU A 5 -5.88 -28.80 -4.30
N ARG A 6 -4.84 -29.49 -3.79
CA ARG A 6 -3.54 -29.62 -4.48
C ARG A 6 -3.55 -30.61 -5.64
N ASP A 7 -4.48 -31.56 -5.66
CA ASP A 7 -4.35 -32.76 -6.51
C ASP A 7 -5.27 -32.73 -7.76
N SER A 8 -5.93 -31.61 -8.07
CA SER A 8 -6.94 -31.58 -9.14
C SER A 8 -6.97 -30.29 -9.99
N LEU A 9 -5.81 -29.66 -10.20
CA LEU A 9 -5.68 -28.60 -11.22
C LEU A 9 -4.96 -29.16 -12.45
N PRO A 10 -5.59 -29.19 -13.65
CA PRO A 10 -4.88 -29.42 -14.89
C PRO A 10 -3.92 -28.26 -15.16
N ALA A 11 -2.82 -28.54 -15.86
CA ALA A 11 -1.73 -27.61 -16.17
C ALA A 11 -2.14 -26.47 -17.14
N GLN A 12 -3.08 -25.62 -16.72
CA GLN A 12 -3.29 -24.28 -17.25
C GLN A 12 -2.82 -23.30 -16.17
N VAL A 13 -1.90 -22.44 -16.58
CA VAL A 13 -1.12 -21.46 -15.81
C VAL A 13 -1.85 -20.91 -14.56
N ASP A 14 -1.25 -21.21 -13.41
CA ASP A 14 -1.79 -21.07 -12.07
C ASP A 14 -1.79 -19.60 -11.58
N ALA A 15 -2.78 -18.81 -11.98
CA ALA A 15 -3.03 -17.47 -11.44
C ALA A 15 -3.27 -17.47 -9.92
N GLY A 16 -3.74 -18.59 -9.36
CA GLY A 16 -3.88 -18.80 -7.92
C GLY A 16 -2.53 -18.83 -7.19
N SER A 17 -1.48 -19.40 -7.81
CA SER A 17 -0.15 -19.48 -7.20
C SER A 17 0.53 -18.12 -7.00
N ALA A 18 0.38 -17.19 -7.94
CA ALA A 18 1.01 -15.87 -7.86
C ALA A 18 0.35 -15.02 -6.77
N LEU A 19 -0.98 -14.99 -6.72
CA LEU A 19 -1.75 -14.34 -5.66
C LEU A 19 -1.43 -14.94 -4.28
N THR A 20 -1.34 -16.27 -4.20
CA THR A 20 -0.99 -16.99 -2.97
C THR A 20 0.43 -16.64 -2.51
N GLN A 21 1.41 -16.60 -3.42
CA GLN A 21 2.80 -16.22 -3.09
C GLN A 21 2.92 -14.74 -2.68
N GLY A 22 2.23 -13.84 -3.37
CA GLY A 22 2.20 -12.42 -3.04
C GLY A 22 1.55 -12.16 -1.68
N LEU A 23 0.42 -12.82 -1.40
CA LEU A 23 -0.26 -12.74 -0.10
C LEU A 23 0.58 -13.35 1.02
N HIS A 24 1.19 -14.52 0.85
CA HIS A 24 2.08 -15.09 1.86
C HIS A 24 3.32 -14.23 2.13
N SER A 25 3.86 -13.58 1.08
CA SER A 25 4.96 -12.62 1.23
C SER A 25 4.50 -11.37 2.00
N TRP A 26 3.35 -10.81 1.65
CA TRP A 26 2.74 -9.69 2.38
C TRP A 26 2.48 -10.05 3.85
N LEU A 27 1.95 -11.25 4.12
CA LEU A 27 1.76 -11.75 5.48
C LEU A 27 3.06 -11.85 6.27
N SER A 28 4.09 -12.43 5.66
CA SER A 28 5.38 -12.61 6.32
C SER A 28 5.98 -11.27 6.68
N ALA A 29 5.87 -10.29 5.78
CA ALA A 29 6.30 -8.92 6.02
C ALA A 29 5.46 -8.25 7.12
N THR A 30 4.14 -8.25 7.00
CA THR A 30 3.21 -7.56 7.92
C THR A 30 3.22 -8.17 9.32
N ALA A 31 3.19 -9.50 9.43
CA ALA A 31 3.19 -10.18 10.72
C ALA A 31 4.54 -10.09 11.42
N ALA A 32 5.64 -9.99 10.67
CA ALA A 32 6.94 -9.69 11.25
C ALA A 32 7.02 -8.23 11.75
N SER A 33 6.31 -7.29 11.11
CA SER A 33 6.22 -5.90 11.59
C SER A 33 5.53 -5.80 12.93
N THR A 34 4.47 -6.60 13.13
CA THR A 34 3.76 -6.66 14.41
C THR A 34 4.48 -7.51 15.45
N ALA A 35 5.33 -8.46 15.06
CA ALA A 35 6.10 -9.27 16.01
C ALA A 35 7.35 -8.55 16.55
N ALA A 36 8.09 -7.82 15.70
CA ALA A 36 9.22 -7.00 16.13
C ALA A 36 8.78 -5.86 17.08
N ALA A 37 7.58 -5.32 16.86
CA ALA A 37 6.85 -4.45 17.76
C ALA A 37 6.56 -5.02 19.16
N VAL A 38 6.35 -6.33 19.28
CA VAL A 38 5.93 -7.01 20.52
C VAL A 38 7.13 -7.63 21.27
N MET A 39 8.18 -8.03 20.56
CA MET A 39 9.39 -8.64 21.13
C MET A 39 10.40 -7.63 21.69
N GLY A 40 10.12 -6.33 21.62
CA GLY A 40 10.95 -5.27 22.22
C GLY A 40 10.79 -5.09 23.73
N GLY A 41 10.04 -5.95 24.42
CA GLY A 41 9.85 -5.90 25.87
C GLY A 41 10.59 -7.02 26.59
N ASP A 42 11.65 -6.64 27.31
CA ASP A 42 12.31 -7.33 28.42
C ASP A 42 12.68 -8.83 28.24
N GLU A 43 13.95 -9.06 27.86
CA GLU A 43 14.76 -10.11 28.50
C GLU A 43 15.96 -9.43 29.17
N ASP A 44 15.88 -9.22 30.50
CA ASP A 44 16.96 -9.55 31.44
C ASP A 44 16.66 -9.06 32.88
N GLY A 45 16.40 -10.02 33.78
CA GLY A 45 16.66 -9.88 35.22
C GLY A 45 17.59 -11.03 35.62
N ALA A 46 18.63 -10.88 36.44
CA ALA A 46 19.10 -9.82 37.31
C ALA A 46 20.57 -10.17 37.74
N PRO A 47 21.12 -9.70 38.87
CA PRO A 47 21.76 -8.41 39.06
C PRO A 47 23.25 -8.54 39.47
N THR A 48 24.06 -7.52 39.21
CA THR A 48 25.27 -7.26 40.01
C THR A 48 25.41 -5.77 40.32
N ALA A 49 25.94 -5.54 41.51
CA ALA A 49 25.82 -4.31 42.27
C ALA A 49 26.82 -3.21 41.87
N ALA A 50 26.45 -2.01 42.34
CA ALA A 50 27.31 -0.90 42.73
C ALA A 50 27.49 0.27 41.74
N ASP A 51 27.01 1.42 42.23
CA ASP A 51 27.73 2.70 42.31
C ASP A 51 27.16 3.90 41.51
N GLY A 52 26.62 4.83 42.29
CA GLY A 52 26.79 6.28 42.20
C GLY A 52 26.94 6.97 40.85
N ARG A 53 25.83 7.52 40.32
CA ARG A 53 25.63 8.98 40.09
C ARG A 53 24.33 9.21 39.33
N ARG A 54 23.43 10.01 39.93
CA ARG A 54 22.23 10.52 39.26
C ARG A 54 22.64 11.48 38.14
N LEU A 55 22.47 11.05 36.90
CA LEU A 55 22.18 11.95 35.78
C LEU A 55 20.71 11.75 35.44
N ARG A 56 19.93 12.84 35.52
CA ARG A 56 18.57 12.91 34.98
C ARG A 56 18.69 12.82 33.45
N GLY A 57 18.64 11.61 32.92
CA GLY A 57 18.31 11.38 31.53
C GLY A 57 16.80 11.54 31.36
N ALA A 58 16.39 12.45 30.49
CA ALA A 58 15.03 12.45 29.95
C ALA A 58 14.79 11.08 29.33
N GLY A 59 13.79 10.36 29.84
CA GLY A 59 13.40 9.07 29.30
C GLY A 59 13.06 9.23 27.83
N ALA A 60 13.86 8.61 26.97
CA ALA A 60 13.39 8.17 25.67
C ALA A 60 12.27 7.17 25.96
N GLY A 61 11.02 7.63 25.85
CA GLY A 61 9.89 6.71 25.87
C GLY A 61 10.07 5.73 24.73
N GLU A 62 10.11 4.44 25.05
CA GLU A 62 9.90 3.39 24.07
C GLU A 62 8.61 3.71 23.33
N ALA A 63 8.73 4.08 22.06
CA ALA A 63 7.59 4.25 21.19
C ALA A 63 6.94 2.88 21.03
N SER A 64 5.81 2.65 21.69
CA SER A 64 5.04 1.43 21.46
C SER A 64 4.70 1.38 19.97
N ALA A 65 5.16 0.36 19.27
CA ALA A 65 4.85 0.21 17.87
C ALA A 65 3.34 0.26 17.66
N GLU A 66 2.89 1.20 16.82
CA GLU A 66 1.47 1.44 16.61
C GLU A 66 0.80 0.19 16.03
N ALA A 67 -0.31 -0.22 16.64
CA ALA A 67 -1.11 -1.32 16.16
C ALA A 67 -2.01 -0.86 15.01
N PHE A 68 -1.76 -1.38 13.81
CA PHE A 68 -2.62 -1.17 12.63
C PHE A 68 -3.72 -2.24 12.54
N GLU A 69 -4.90 -1.82 12.10
CA GLU A 69 -5.94 -2.73 11.59
C GLU A 69 -5.83 -2.78 10.06
N TYR A 70 -5.80 -3.98 9.51
CA TYR A 70 -5.61 -4.21 8.08
C TYR A 70 -6.91 -4.58 7.40
N TRP A 71 -7.10 -4.06 6.20
CA TRP A 71 -8.28 -4.27 5.38
C TRP A 71 -7.81 -4.68 3.98
N LEU A 72 -8.03 -5.94 3.63
CA LEU A 72 -7.64 -6.51 2.35
C LEU A 72 -8.83 -6.50 1.38
N TYR A 73 -8.77 -5.67 0.36
CA TYR A 73 -9.73 -5.69 -0.72
C TYR A 73 -9.14 -6.46 -1.90
N VAL A 74 -9.84 -7.50 -2.35
CA VAL A 74 -9.48 -8.27 -3.55
C VAL A 74 -10.54 -8.00 -4.60
N LEU A 75 -10.16 -7.30 -5.66
CA LEU A 75 -11.05 -6.99 -6.76
C LEU A 75 -10.90 -8.01 -7.89
N TYR A 76 -12.04 -8.40 -8.46
CA TYR A 76 -12.10 -9.21 -9.67
C TYR A 76 -13.10 -8.64 -10.68
N ASP A 77 -12.86 -8.91 -11.96
CA ASP A 77 -13.72 -8.47 -13.05
C ASP A 77 -15.02 -9.29 -13.09
N ALA A 78 -16.14 -8.64 -13.33
CA ALA A 78 -17.40 -9.30 -13.67
C ALA A 78 -17.22 -10.19 -14.92
N GLY A 79 -17.61 -11.45 -14.83
CA GLY A 79 -17.39 -12.49 -15.83
C GLY A 79 -16.07 -13.25 -15.69
N ASP A 80 -15.25 -12.95 -14.66
CA ASP A 80 -14.05 -13.73 -14.36
C ASP A 80 -14.42 -15.19 -14.06
N GLN A 81 -13.81 -16.13 -14.79
CA GLN A 81 -14.17 -17.55 -14.71
C GLN A 81 -13.79 -18.21 -13.38
N PHE A 82 -12.84 -17.62 -12.65
CA PHE A 82 -12.39 -18.13 -11.37
C PHE A 82 -13.16 -17.50 -10.22
N TYR A 83 -13.30 -16.17 -10.20
CA TYR A 83 -13.88 -15.44 -9.08
C TYR A 83 -15.38 -15.18 -9.20
N ASP A 84 -15.95 -15.00 -10.41
CA ASP A 84 -17.37 -14.66 -10.60
C ASP A 84 -18.27 -15.90 -10.54
N SER A 85 -18.22 -16.60 -9.39
CA SER A 85 -19.02 -17.77 -9.04
C SER A 85 -19.23 -17.84 -7.54
N GLU A 86 -20.49 -17.99 -7.10
CA GLU A 86 -20.84 -18.05 -5.66
C GLU A 86 -20.05 -19.15 -4.92
N SER A 87 -19.85 -20.31 -5.55
CA SER A 87 -19.10 -21.41 -4.91
C SER A 87 -17.62 -21.06 -4.74
N ARG A 88 -17.05 -20.32 -5.69
CA ARG A 88 -15.64 -19.91 -5.66
C ARG A 88 -15.42 -18.75 -4.70
N GLU A 89 -16.35 -17.81 -4.63
CA GLU A 89 -16.31 -16.73 -3.64
C GLU A 89 -16.31 -17.28 -2.22
N ALA A 90 -17.16 -18.28 -1.94
CA ALA A 90 -17.19 -18.97 -0.65
C ALA A 90 -15.87 -19.72 -0.35
N GLU A 91 -15.30 -20.38 -1.35
CA GLU A 91 -14.01 -21.08 -1.23
C GLU A 91 -12.86 -20.11 -0.92
N VAL A 92 -12.76 -19.01 -1.67
CA VAL A 92 -11.76 -17.96 -1.45
C VAL A 92 -11.93 -17.31 -0.08
N SER A 93 -13.16 -17.01 0.32
CA SER A 93 -13.45 -16.43 1.64
C SER A 93 -13.05 -17.38 2.78
N SER A 94 -13.32 -18.68 2.62
CA SER A 94 -12.88 -19.70 3.58
C SER A 94 -11.36 -19.76 3.63
N TRP A 95 -10.68 -19.76 2.49
CA TRP A 95 -9.23 -19.78 2.41
C TRP A 95 -8.61 -18.54 3.06
N LEU A 96 -9.09 -17.33 2.75
CA LEU A 96 -8.62 -16.08 3.37
C LEU A 96 -8.81 -16.10 4.89
N THR A 97 -9.92 -16.64 5.36
CA THR A 97 -10.20 -16.77 6.80
C THR A 97 -9.22 -17.72 7.47
N THR A 98 -9.02 -18.91 6.91
CA THR A 98 -8.19 -19.97 7.50
C THR A 98 -6.69 -19.68 7.39
N GLU A 99 -6.24 -19.14 6.26
CA GLU A 99 -4.82 -18.98 5.94
C GLU A 99 -4.28 -17.58 6.25
N LEU A 100 -5.14 -16.54 6.28
CA LEU A 100 -4.72 -15.17 6.60
C LEU A 100 -5.28 -14.70 7.94
N VAL A 101 -6.61 -14.61 8.06
CA VAL A 101 -7.25 -13.92 9.20
C VAL A 101 -6.97 -14.63 10.52
N ALA A 102 -7.22 -15.94 10.60
CA ALA A 102 -7.03 -16.68 11.84
C ALA A 102 -5.56 -16.73 12.30
N PRO A 103 -4.56 -17.02 11.44
CA PRO A 103 -3.15 -16.99 11.83
C PRO A 103 -2.66 -15.59 12.24
N LEU A 104 -3.12 -14.54 11.56
CA LEU A 104 -2.78 -13.16 11.93
C LEU A 104 -3.40 -12.74 13.27
N ALA A 105 -4.65 -13.14 13.53
CA ALA A 105 -5.33 -12.85 14.79
C ALA A 105 -4.60 -13.49 15.99
N GLN A 106 -4.06 -14.70 15.83
CA GLN A 106 -3.23 -15.35 16.86
C GLN A 106 -1.94 -14.56 17.16
N ARG A 107 -1.50 -13.70 16.24
CA ARG A 107 -0.34 -12.82 16.39
C ARG A 107 -0.73 -11.38 16.75
N GLY A 108 -1.98 -11.15 17.15
CA GLY A 108 -2.49 -9.83 17.53
C GLY A 108 -2.75 -8.88 16.35
N VAL A 109 -2.68 -9.37 15.11
CA VAL A 109 -2.95 -8.58 13.91
C VAL A 109 -4.42 -8.72 13.53
N ARG A 110 -5.15 -7.59 13.51
CA ARG A 110 -6.54 -7.56 13.04
C ARG A 110 -6.56 -7.38 11.53
N LEU A 111 -7.07 -8.36 10.80
CA LEU A 111 -7.28 -8.32 9.36
C LEU A 111 -8.77 -8.53 9.05
N ARG A 112 -9.33 -7.65 8.23
CA ARG A 112 -10.61 -7.84 7.53
C ARG A 112 -10.35 -7.99 6.04
N PHE A 113 -11.27 -8.61 5.33
CA PHE A 113 -11.20 -8.65 3.88
C PHE A 113 -12.56 -8.47 3.23
N ALA A 114 -12.55 -8.05 1.96
CA ALA A 114 -13.71 -7.98 1.10
C ALA A 114 -13.34 -8.44 -0.32
N LEU A 115 -14.22 -9.22 -0.94
CA LEU A 115 -14.13 -9.58 -2.36
C LEU A 115 -15.04 -8.64 -3.15
N LEU A 116 -14.46 -7.90 -4.10
CA LEU A 116 -15.15 -6.84 -4.84
C LEU A 116 -15.31 -7.24 -6.31
N ARG A 117 -16.56 -7.40 -6.73
CA ARG A 117 -16.92 -7.63 -8.14
C ARG A 117 -17.05 -6.29 -8.87
N PHE A 118 -16.31 -6.09 -9.95
CA PHE A 118 -16.31 -4.84 -10.71
C PHE A 118 -16.60 -5.04 -12.21
N GLN A 119 -17.52 -4.25 -12.76
CA GLN A 119 -17.81 -4.27 -14.20
C GLN A 119 -16.76 -3.48 -14.98
N ASN A 120 -15.60 -4.10 -15.22
CA ASN A 120 -14.46 -3.48 -15.88
C ASN A 120 -14.60 -3.49 -17.41
N VAL A 121 -15.51 -2.69 -17.95
CA VAL A 121 -15.79 -2.62 -19.41
C VAL A 121 -14.52 -2.31 -20.24
N LEU A 122 -13.56 -1.60 -19.66
CA LEU A 122 -12.32 -1.24 -20.35
C LEU A 122 -11.26 -2.35 -20.29
N HIS A 123 -11.39 -3.34 -19.41
CA HIS A 123 -10.37 -4.34 -19.10
C HIS A 123 -9.01 -3.70 -18.80
N LYS A 124 -9.04 -2.69 -17.92
CA LYS A 124 -7.89 -1.86 -17.59
C LYS A 124 -7.77 -1.67 -16.07
N PRO A 125 -6.54 -1.55 -15.53
CA PRO A 125 -6.32 -1.47 -14.09
C PRO A 125 -6.83 -0.17 -13.45
N GLY A 126 -6.80 0.96 -14.15
CA GLY A 126 -7.15 2.26 -13.54
C GLY A 126 -8.57 2.36 -12.98
N PRO A 127 -9.60 2.03 -13.78
CA PRO A 127 -10.97 1.97 -13.27
C PRO A 127 -11.14 1.02 -12.08
N ALA A 128 -10.46 -0.13 -12.11
CA ALA A 128 -10.50 -1.10 -11.02
C ALA A 128 -9.86 -0.55 -9.72
N PHE A 129 -8.67 0.05 -9.80
CA PHE A 129 -8.05 0.68 -8.63
C PHE A 129 -8.89 1.83 -8.08
N ASN A 130 -9.45 2.68 -8.94
CA ASN A 130 -10.34 3.76 -8.50
C ASN A 130 -11.56 3.22 -7.75
N PHE A 131 -12.19 2.15 -8.24
CA PHE A 131 -13.33 1.52 -7.58
C PHE A 131 -12.96 0.91 -6.23
N MET A 132 -11.88 0.12 -6.18
CA MET A 132 -11.44 -0.55 -4.95
C MET A 132 -11.00 0.45 -3.87
N MET A 133 -10.27 1.50 -4.25
CA MET A 133 -9.78 2.50 -3.32
C MET A 133 -10.91 3.41 -2.80
N ALA A 134 -11.93 3.66 -3.62
CA ALA A 134 -13.13 4.35 -3.17
C ALA A 134 -13.87 3.52 -2.10
N ALA A 135 -14.06 2.22 -2.33
CA ALA A 135 -14.69 1.32 -1.35
C ALA A 135 -13.92 1.31 -0.01
N ALA A 136 -12.60 1.16 -0.06
CA ALA A 136 -11.77 1.22 1.15
C ALA A 136 -11.86 2.56 1.89
N TRP A 137 -11.92 3.67 1.16
CA TRP A 137 -12.09 5.00 1.74
C TRP A 137 -13.48 5.20 2.37
N GLU A 138 -14.53 4.74 1.70
CA GLU A 138 -15.92 4.81 2.18
C GLU A 138 -16.13 3.99 3.45
N ASP A 139 -15.47 2.83 3.56
CA ASP A 139 -15.50 2.02 4.76
C ASP A 139 -14.64 2.61 5.92
N GLY A 140 -13.89 3.68 5.65
CA GLY A 140 -13.20 4.47 6.66
C GLY A 140 -11.71 4.22 6.80
N ALA A 141 -11.05 3.56 5.83
CA ALA A 141 -9.61 3.37 5.86
C ALA A 141 -8.84 4.71 5.88
N ASP A 142 -7.85 4.82 6.77
CA ASP A 142 -7.03 6.04 6.89
C ASP A 142 -5.88 6.09 5.88
N TYR A 143 -5.30 4.92 5.56
CA TYR A 143 -4.21 4.78 4.60
C TYR A 143 -4.59 3.74 3.55
N LEU A 144 -4.23 4.02 2.31
CA LEU A 144 -4.61 3.26 1.13
C LEU A 144 -3.34 2.85 0.39
N TYR A 145 -3.09 1.55 0.31
CA TYR A 145 -1.92 0.99 -0.36
C TYR A 145 -2.34 0.14 -1.55
N ARG A 146 -1.84 0.47 -2.74
CA ARG A 146 -2.04 -0.36 -3.93
C ARG A 146 -1.05 -1.53 -3.97
N VAL A 147 -1.57 -2.73 -4.20
CA VAL A 147 -0.80 -3.96 -4.43
C VAL A 147 -1.20 -4.57 -5.77
N ASN A 148 -0.23 -4.99 -6.58
CA ASN A 148 -0.48 -5.80 -7.78
C ASN A 148 -0.40 -7.29 -7.45
N ASP A 149 -1.06 -8.14 -8.26
CA ASP A 149 -1.09 -9.60 -8.08
C ASP A 149 0.29 -10.28 -8.21
N ASP A 150 1.24 -9.62 -8.87
CA ASP A 150 2.60 -10.06 -9.11
C ASP A 150 3.63 -9.46 -8.13
N THR A 151 3.19 -9.01 -6.96
CA THR A 151 4.04 -8.31 -5.98
C THR A 151 4.55 -9.24 -4.90
N GLN A 152 5.86 -9.22 -4.66
CA GLN A 152 6.49 -9.81 -3.48
C GLN A 152 7.11 -8.70 -2.60
N PHE A 153 6.74 -8.65 -1.32
CA PHE A 153 7.37 -7.79 -0.33
C PHE A 153 8.67 -8.41 0.19
N VAL A 154 9.72 -7.60 0.27
CA VAL A 154 11.04 -8.01 0.76
C VAL A 154 11.34 -7.26 2.06
N GLY A 155 11.51 -8.01 3.15
CA GLY A 155 11.75 -7.47 4.49
C GLY A 155 10.51 -7.50 5.38
N THR A 156 10.66 -7.04 6.62
CA THR A 156 9.71 -7.34 7.71
C THR A 156 9.02 -6.13 8.34
N GLU A 157 9.30 -4.89 7.93
CA GLU A 157 8.70 -3.68 8.53
C GLU A 157 8.50 -2.57 7.51
N TRP A 158 7.29 -2.46 6.94
CA TRP A 158 7.03 -1.48 5.89
C TRP A 158 5.93 -0.47 6.24
N VAL A 159 4.85 -0.92 6.88
CA VAL A 159 3.65 -0.11 7.13
C VAL A 159 3.98 1.07 8.05
N GLY A 160 4.58 0.80 9.21
CA GLY A 160 4.94 1.83 10.18
C GLY A 160 5.89 2.88 9.60
N ALA A 161 6.90 2.43 8.84
CA ALA A 161 7.85 3.33 8.18
C ALA A 161 7.17 4.23 7.12
N ALA A 162 6.29 3.66 6.31
CA ALA A 162 5.58 4.39 5.27
C ALA A 162 4.57 5.40 5.86
N VAL A 163 3.81 4.99 6.88
CA VAL A 163 2.87 5.85 7.61
C VAL A 163 3.60 6.98 8.34
N SER A 164 4.71 6.67 9.03
CA SER A 164 5.55 7.68 9.69
C SER A 164 6.06 8.72 8.69
N THR A 165 6.47 8.28 7.50
CA THR A 165 6.90 9.18 6.42
C THR A 165 5.77 10.12 5.97
N LEU A 166 4.56 9.59 5.73
CA LEU A 166 3.40 10.43 5.36
C LEU A 166 3.05 11.46 6.45
N ARG A 167 3.06 11.04 7.71
CA ARG A 167 2.78 11.93 8.86
C ARG A 167 3.84 13.00 9.04
N GLY A 168 5.08 12.73 8.63
CA GLY A 168 6.20 13.66 8.68
C GLY A 168 6.17 14.78 7.63
N TYR A 169 5.26 14.72 6.64
CA TYR A 169 5.10 15.82 5.68
C TYR A 169 4.51 17.08 6.33
N SER A 170 4.64 18.21 5.64
CA SER A 170 4.01 19.47 6.02
C SER A 170 3.03 19.92 4.92
N PRO A 171 1.71 19.94 5.18
CA PRO A 171 1.06 19.40 6.37
C PRO A 171 1.15 17.87 6.43
N PRO A 172 0.98 17.26 7.62
CA PRO A 172 0.98 15.82 7.79
C PRO A 172 -0.02 15.14 6.87
N ASN A 173 0.33 13.95 6.39
CA ASN A 173 -0.52 13.10 5.57
C ASN A 173 -0.94 13.72 4.23
N VAL A 174 -0.18 14.65 3.68
CA VAL A 174 -0.37 15.15 2.32
C VAL A 174 0.86 14.80 1.50
N GLY A 175 0.76 13.73 0.72
CA GLY A 175 1.85 13.19 -0.08
C GLY A 175 1.60 11.75 -0.48
N VAL A 176 2.63 11.12 -1.04
CA VAL A 176 2.64 9.71 -1.42
C VAL A 176 3.97 9.07 -1.05
N VAL A 177 3.90 7.81 -0.61
CA VAL A 177 5.08 7.00 -0.29
C VAL A 177 4.98 5.66 -0.99
N GLY A 178 6.01 5.21 -1.70
CA GLY A 178 6.06 3.88 -2.29
C GLY A 178 7.29 3.07 -1.86
N PRO A 179 7.35 1.78 -2.18
CA PRO A 179 8.56 0.98 -1.98
C PRO A 179 9.68 1.38 -2.93
N THR A 180 10.89 0.96 -2.58
CA THR A 180 11.96 0.81 -3.56
C THR A 180 11.74 -0.47 -4.36
N CYS A 181 11.79 -0.37 -5.68
CA CYS A 181 11.78 -1.52 -6.58
C CYS A 181 12.99 -1.39 -7.51
N ASP A 182 13.83 -2.42 -7.55
CA ASP A 182 15.04 -2.45 -8.38
C ASP A 182 14.75 -2.98 -9.81
N GLU A 183 13.49 -3.27 -10.11
CA GLU A 183 13.02 -3.84 -11.37
C GLU A 183 12.12 -2.84 -12.11
N GLY A 184 12.10 -2.93 -13.45
CA GLY A 184 11.28 -2.04 -14.29
C GLY A 184 11.74 -0.58 -14.26
N ASN A 185 10.78 0.36 -14.25
CA ASN A 185 11.07 1.80 -14.20
C ASN A 185 11.33 2.25 -12.77
N THR A 186 12.60 2.28 -12.38
CA THR A 186 13.04 2.68 -11.03
C THR A 186 12.87 4.17 -10.73
N ARG A 187 12.39 4.99 -11.67
CA ARG A 187 12.12 6.42 -11.44
C ARG A 187 10.71 6.72 -10.93
N ILE A 188 9.77 5.80 -11.13
CA ILE A 188 8.37 5.96 -10.73
C ILE A 188 8.02 5.09 -9.53
N LEU A 189 6.87 5.36 -8.92
CA LEU A 189 6.22 4.53 -7.93
C LEU A 189 5.29 3.54 -8.66
N THR A 190 5.67 2.25 -8.68
CA THR A 190 4.80 1.17 -9.18
C THR A 190 3.82 0.65 -8.13
N HIS A 191 4.00 1.12 -6.90
CA HIS A 191 3.14 0.91 -5.74
C HIS A 191 3.18 2.18 -4.90
N ASP A 192 2.08 2.48 -4.24
CA ASP A 192 1.87 3.75 -3.59
C ASP A 192 0.96 3.59 -2.37
N LEU A 193 1.41 4.22 -1.28
CA LEU A 193 0.69 4.48 -0.06
C LEU A 193 0.32 5.96 -0.04
N VAL A 194 -0.96 6.23 0.15
CA VAL A 194 -1.47 7.57 0.44
C VAL A 194 -2.33 7.53 1.69
N HIS A 195 -2.54 8.69 2.30
CA HIS A 195 -3.58 8.85 3.32
C HIS A 195 -4.92 9.22 2.66
N ARG A 196 -6.04 9.00 3.34
CA ARG A 196 -7.41 9.29 2.89
C ARG A 196 -7.64 10.73 2.42
N THR A 197 -6.81 11.67 2.88
CA THR A 197 -6.73 13.06 2.39
C THR A 197 -6.47 13.14 0.89
N HIS A 198 -5.86 12.12 0.29
CA HIS A 198 -5.72 12.01 -1.16
C HIS A 198 -7.08 12.06 -1.87
N LEU A 199 -8.04 11.23 -1.47
CA LEU A 199 -9.38 11.26 -2.06
C LEU A 199 -10.16 12.52 -1.66
N GLU A 200 -9.88 13.13 -0.51
CA GLU A 200 -10.42 14.46 -0.19
C GLU A 200 -9.93 15.56 -1.15
N ILE A 201 -8.73 15.41 -1.71
CA ILE A 201 -8.13 16.38 -2.64
C ILE A 201 -8.59 16.11 -4.08
N PHE A 202 -8.62 14.83 -4.49
CA PHE A 202 -8.74 14.44 -5.89
C PHE A 202 -10.06 13.79 -6.27
N GLU A 203 -10.89 13.38 -5.31
CA GLU A 203 -12.16 12.64 -5.48
C GLU A 203 -12.01 11.22 -6.04
N HIS A 204 -10.94 10.97 -6.79
CA HIS A 204 -10.52 9.66 -7.29
C HIS A 204 -9.09 9.36 -6.83
N TYR A 205 -8.73 8.07 -6.76
CA TYR A 205 -7.36 7.64 -6.43
C TYR A 205 -6.37 7.95 -7.56
N TYR A 206 -6.82 7.81 -8.81
CA TYR A 206 -6.13 8.29 -10.00
C TYR A 206 -7.11 9.08 -10.86
N PRO A 207 -6.64 10.08 -11.64
CA PRO A 207 -7.47 10.75 -12.63
C PRO A 207 -8.17 9.72 -13.55
N PRO A 208 -9.51 9.75 -13.69
CA PRO A 208 -10.24 8.74 -14.48
C PRO A 208 -9.82 8.62 -15.94
N ILE A 209 -9.09 9.60 -16.45
CA ILE A 209 -8.52 9.60 -17.81
C ILE A 209 -7.35 8.61 -17.97
N PHE A 210 -6.69 8.23 -16.87
CA PHE A 210 -5.62 7.23 -16.89
C PHE A 210 -6.19 5.86 -16.60
N SER A 211 -6.16 5.00 -17.61
CA SER A 211 -6.60 3.61 -17.50
C SER A 211 -5.45 2.62 -17.28
N ASP A 212 -4.21 3.02 -17.57
CA ASP A 212 -3.05 2.14 -17.64
C ASP A 212 -1.84 2.72 -16.88
N TRP A 213 -0.63 2.31 -17.23
CA TRP A 213 0.63 2.68 -16.58
C TRP A 213 0.87 4.19 -16.33
N TRP A 214 0.21 5.10 -17.03
CA TRP A 214 0.33 6.55 -16.82
C TRP A 214 -0.13 7.01 -15.42
N MET A 215 -0.89 6.17 -14.71
CA MET A 215 -1.24 6.39 -13.30
C MET A 215 0.01 6.45 -12.41
N ASP A 216 0.99 5.58 -12.67
CA ASP A 216 2.23 5.49 -11.89
C ASP A 216 3.06 6.76 -12.08
N ASP A 217 3.15 7.26 -13.32
CA ASP A 217 3.79 8.53 -13.64
C ASP A 217 3.10 9.71 -12.95
N TRP A 218 1.76 9.75 -12.98
CA TRP A 218 0.99 10.83 -12.37
C TRP A 218 1.18 10.87 -10.85
N ILE A 219 0.97 9.74 -10.15
CA ILE A 219 1.05 9.71 -8.69
C ILE A 219 2.46 10.03 -8.20
N THR A 220 3.49 9.58 -8.93
CA THR A 220 4.89 9.90 -8.64
C THR A 220 5.12 11.42 -8.63
N GLN A 221 4.47 12.16 -9.53
CA GLN A 221 4.80 13.55 -9.81
C GLN A 221 3.84 14.58 -9.23
N VAL A 222 2.58 14.21 -8.97
CA VAL A 222 1.52 15.18 -8.62
C VAL A 222 1.80 15.93 -7.32
N TYR A 223 2.39 15.25 -6.34
CA TYR A 223 2.75 15.83 -5.04
C TYR A 223 4.07 16.60 -5.04
N GLY A 224 4.88 16.49 -6.11
CA GLY A 224 6.22 17.06 -6.19
C GLY A 224 7.25 16.34 -5.30
N THR A 225 8.51 16.72 -5.44
CA THR A 225 9.64 16.05 -4.75
C THR A 225 9.61 16.18 -3.23
N GLU A 226 9.00 17.26 -2.70
CA GLU A 226 8.91 17.48 -1.24
C GLU A 226 7.93 16.53 -0.54
N ARG A 227 6.95 15.97 -1.28
CA ARG A 227 5.84 15.15 -0.74
C ARG A 227 5.69 13.81 -1.46
N THR A 228 6.73 13.38 -2.17
CA THR A 228 6.85 12.04 -2.77
C THR A 228 8.11 11.38 -2.23
N ARG A 229 8.02 10.19 -1.65
CA ARG A 229 9.21 9.41 -1.24
C ARG A 229 9.12 7.94 -1.61
N LYS A 230 10.28 7.34 -1.89
CA LYS A 230 10.47 5.89 -1.80
C LYS A 230 10.92 5.58 -0.39
N ALA A 231 10.12 4.82 0.36
CA ALA A 231 10.48 4.37 1.70
C ALA A 231 11.48 3.22 1.64
N ALA A 232 12.07 2.91 2.80
CA ALA A 232 13.15 1.94 2.94
C ALA A 232 12.74 0.47 2.69
N PHE A 233 11.45 0.18 2.50
CA PHE A 233 10.97 -1.16 2.20
C PHE A 233 11.02 -1.46 0.70
N ARG A 234 11.17 -2.74 0.37
CA ARG A 234 11.39 -3.19 -1.00
C ARG A 234 10.28 -4.11 -1.49
N VAL A 235 10.01 -4.04 -2.78
CA VAL A 235 9.17 -5.01 -3.48
C VAL A 235 9.89 -5.54 -4.71
N ARG A 236 9.53 -6.77 -5.10
CA ARG A 236 9.93 -7.41 -6.35
C ARG A 236 8.70 -7.72 -7.17
N HIS A 237 8.83 -7.58 -8.48
CA HIS A 237 7.82 -8.01 -9.43
C HIS A 237 8.11 -9.45 -9.86
N LEU A 238 7.16 -10.34 -9.64
CA LEU A 238 7.20 -11.73 -10.10
C LEU A 238 6.85 -11.81 -11.61
N THR A 239 7.60 -11.05 -12.42
CA THR A 239 7.39 -10.85 -13.87
C THR A 239 7.73 -12.07 -14.74
N SER A 240 8.26 -13.14 -14.17
CA SER A 240 8.65 -14.35 -14.92
C SER A 240 7.48 -15.06 -15.63
N PHE A 241 6.23 -14.60 -15.45
CA PHE A 241 5.05 -15.28 -15.99
C PHE A 241 4.20 -14.46 -16.96
N GLN A 242 4.38 -13.14 -17.08
CA GLN A 242 3.49 -12.32 -17.93
C GLN A 242 4.30 -11.20 -18.61
N GLY A 243 4.39 -11.23 -19.94
CA GLY A 243 4.97 -10.16 -20.75
C GLY A 243 4.19 -8.85 -20.63
N THR A 244 4.45 -7.89 -21.52
CA THR A 244 3.72 -6.61 -21.53
C THR A 244 2.21 -6.87 -21.72
N ARG A 245 1.42 -6.79 -20.64
CA ARG A 245 0.02 -7.24 -20.61
C ARG A 245 -0.93 -6.41 -21.50
N TYR A 246 -0.54 -5.19 -21.87
CA TYR A 246 -1.41 -4.26 -22.60
C TYR A 246 -0.67 -3.40 -23.64
N THR A 247 -1.36 -3.04 -24.72
CA THR A 247 -0.90 -1.99 -25.65
C THR A 247 -0.95 -0.64 -24.94
N ILE A 248 0.19 0.04 -24.96
CA ILE A 248 0.40 1.38 -24.41
C ILE A 248 -0.31 2.40 -25.29
N ASP A 249 -1.18 3.23 -24.70
CA ASP A 249 -1.68 4.42 -25.37
C ASP A 249 -0.74 5.61 -25.16
N ARG A 250 0.03 5.98 -26.21
CA ARG A 250 0.95 7.13 -26.16
C ARG A 250 0.23 8.48 -26.23
N SER A 251 -1.06 8.52 -26.56
CA SER A 251 -1.84 9.77 -26.58
C SER A 251 -2.02 10.38 -25.18
N HIS A 252 -1.82 9.57 -24.13
CA HIS A 252 -1.94 9.99 -22.74
C HIS A 252 -0.74 10.81 -22.23
N GLU A 253 0.41 10.81 -22.91
CA GLU A 253 1.56 11.63 -22.52
C GLU A 253 1.21 13.14 -22.50
N GLN A 254 0.44 13.60 -23.48
CA GLN A 254 -0.04 14.99 -23.54
C GLN A 254 -1.05 15.30 -22.43
N ARG A 255 -1.81 14.29 -21.99
CA ARG A 255 -2.79 14.42 -20.90
C ARG A 255 -2.12 14.42 -19.53
N LEU A 256 -0.99 13.73 -19.38
CA LEU A 256 -0.22 13.69 -18.14
C LEU A 256 0.13 15.09 -17.63
N GLN A 257 0.68 15.95 -18.50
CA GLN A 257 1.06 17.31 -18.08
C GLN A 257 -0.15 18.15 -17.62
N ALA A 258 -1.27 18.06 -18.35
CA ALA A 258 -2.50 18.74 -17.98
C ALA A 258 -3.05 18.25 -16.63
N GLU A 259 -3.07 16.95 -16.39
CA GLU A 259 -3.54 16.35 -15.13
C GLU A 259 -2.59 16.60 -13.96
N LEU A 260 -1.27 16.71 -14.21
CA LEU A 260 -0.31 17.11 -13.17
C LEU A 260 -0.54 18.56 -12.74
N GLU A 261 -0.73 19.46 -13.71
CA GLU A 261 -1.03 20.86 -13.42
C GLU A 261 -2.37 21.01 -12.68
N ALA A 262 -3.42 20.36 -13.18
CA ALA A 262 -4.72 20.33 -12.51
C ALA A 262 -4.63 19.75 -11.09
N GLY A 263 -3.84 18.68 -10.91
CA GLY A 263 -3.62 18.04 -9.63
C GLY A 263 -2.90 18.94 -8.62
N ARG A 264 -1.85 19.63 -9.04
CA ARG A 264 -1.13 20.61 -8.18
C ARG A 264 -2.04 21.74 -7.75
N GLN A 265 -2.85 22.27 -8.65
CA GLN A 265 -3.84 23.30 -8.31
C GLN A 265 -4.89 22.80 -7.30
N ARG A 266 -5.32 21.53 -7.39
CA ARG A 266 -6.23 20.92 -6.40
C ARG A 266 -5.57 20.85 -5.02
N ILE A 267 -4.31 20.42 -4.93
CA ILE A 267 -3.54 20.40 -3.69
C ILE A 267 -3.46 21.82 -3.10
N GLU A 268 -3.05 22.82 -3.88
CA GLU A 268 -2.94 24.21 -3.40
C GLU A 268 -4.27 24.76 -2.88
N ARG A 269 -5.36 24.55 -3.62
CA ARG A 269 -6.71 24.95 -3.18
C ARG A 269 -7.11 24.26 -1.88
N TRP A 270 -6.81 22.97 -1.72
CA TRP A 270 -7.11 22.23 -0.50
C TRP A 270 -6.29 22.77 0.69
N LEU A 271 -5.00 23.05 0.48
CA LEU A 271 -4.12 23.62 1.49
C LEU A 271 -4.61 24.99 1.95
N LEU A 272 -4.94 25.88 1.01
CA LEU A 272 -5.46 27.23 1.31
C LEU A 272 -6.76 27.18 2.12
N ARG A 273 -7.66 26.24 1.82
CA ARG A 273 -8.91 26.07 2.59
C ARG A 273 -8.63 25.62 4.02
N ARG A 274 -7.67 24.71 4.24
CA ARG A 274 -7.33 24.20 5.59
C ARG A 274 -6.56 25.20 6.45
N THR A 275 -5.79 26.10 5.85
CA THR A 275 -5.02 27.11 6.59
C THR A 275 -5.75 28.45 6.75
N GLY A 276 -7.01 28.55 6.35
CA GLY A 276 -7.75 29.82 6.39
C GLY A 276 -7.14 30.91 5.49
N GLY A 277 -6.48 30.50 4.40
CA GLY A 277 -5.80 31.40 3.46
C GLY A 277 -4.36 31.77 3.83
N ALA A 278 -3.83 31.28 4.95
CA ALA A 278 -2.42 31.48 5.28
C ALA A 278 -1.51 30.60 4.38
N PRO A 279 -0.39 31.12 3.85
CA PRO A 279 0.56 30.30 3.09
C PRO A 279 1.08 29.15 3.95
N VAL A 280 1.01 27.91 3.44
CA VAL A 280 1.69 26.79 4.08
C VAL A 280 3.20 27.00 3.90
N ALA A 281 3.93 27.03 5.01
CA ALA A 281 5.39 27.11 4.97
C ALA A 281 5.93 25.93 4.12
N ARG A 282 6.69 26.24 3.06
CA ARG A 282 7.42 25.22 2.32
C ARG A 282 8.45 24.61 3.26
N ASN A 283 8.63 23.30 3.21
CA ASN A 283 9.73 22.65 3.88
C ASN A 283 11.00 23.07 3.13
N VAL A 284 11.64 24.14 3.58
CA VAL A 284 13.02 24.44 3.20
C VAL A 284 13.84 23.30 3.78
N ALA A 285 14.14 22.30 2.94
CA ALA A 285 15.16 21.34 3.28
C ALA A 285 16.41 22.14 3.63
N VAL A 286 16.85 21.99 4.87
CA VAL A 286 18.18 22.44 5.26
C VAL A 286 19.13 21.56 4.46
N ASP A 287 19.69 22.11 3.38
CA ASP A 287 20.92 21.60 2.80
C ASP A 287 21.96 21.64 3.92
N ALA A 288 22.13 20.51 4.59
CA ALA A 288 23.25 20.24 5.45
C ALA A 288 24.29 19.51 4.59
N ASP A 289 25.17 20.32 3.98
CA ASP A 289 26.56 20.05 3.61
C ASP A 289 26.94 18.66 3.07
N ALA A 290 27.15 18.57 1.74
CA ALA A 290 28.44 18.26 1.08
C ALA A 290 28.25 17.90 -0.41
#